data_AF-A0A7W0KJ87-F1
#
_entry.id   AF-A0A7W0KJ87-F1
#
_cell.length_a   1.000
_cell.length_b   1.000
_cell.length_c   1.000
_cell.angle_alpha   90.00
_cell.angle_beta   90.00
_cell.angle_gamma   90.00
#
_symmetry.space_group_name_H-M   'P 1'
#
loop_
_entity.id
_entity.type
_entity.pdbx_description
1 polymer ?
#
loop_
_entity_poly.entity_id
_entity_poly.type
_entity_poly.pdbx_seq_one_letter_code
_entity_poly.pdbx_strand_id
1 'polypeptide(L)'
;MAVQVERRTIDVIPDSERHGSPRDQFTLWFGANMQITAIVDGALAVVFGADALWAILGLLIGNIAGGIVMALHSAQGPRMGIPQMISSRAQFGVYGACLPLILVVLMYLGFAATGTVL
;
A
#
# COMPACT_ATOMS: atom_id res chain seq x y z
N MET A 1 -3.69 10.72 28.47
CA MET A 1 -2.90 9.58 27.94
C MET A 1 -1.60 10.14 27.42
N ALA A 2 -0.44 9.67 27.91
CA ALA A 2 0.84 10.08 27.33
C ALA A 2 1.01 9.38 25.98
N VAL A 3 1.32 10.14 24.93
CA VAL A 3 1.65 9.59 23.61
C VAL A 3 2.98 8.85 23.76
N GLN A 4 2.95 7.52 23.64
CA GLN A 4 4.17 6.72 23.66
C GLN A 4 4.85 6.85 22.30
N VAL A 5 6.06 7.42 22.30
CA VAL A 5 6.84 7.61 21.07
C VAL A 5 7.29 6.25 20.54
N GLU A 6 7.05 6.01 19.25
CA GLU A 6 7.51 4.85 18.48
C GLU A 6 9.04 4.75 18.56
N ARG A 7 9.59 3.55 18.80
CA ARG A 7 11.03 3.33 19.00
C ARG A 7 11.65 2.33 18.01
N ARG A 8 10.83 1.50 17.38
CA ARG A 8 11.17 0.39 16.49
C ARG A 8 11.14 0.89 15.04
N THR A 9 12.07 1.77 14.68
CA THR A 9 12.13 2.31 13.31
C THR A 9 12.36 1.22 12.27
N ILE A 10 13.49 0.52 12.33
CA ILE A 10 13.86 -0.55 11.38
C ILE A 10 14.07 -1.91 12.05
N ASP A 11 13.95 -1.94 13.38
CA ASP A 11 14.17 -3.15 14.17
C ASP A 11 13.02 -4.14 14.00
N VAL A 12 13.29 -5.41 14.32
CA VAL A 12 12.29 -6.47 14.32
C VAL A 12 11.24 -6.19 15.39
N ILE A 13 9.96 -6.29 15.03
CA ILE A 13 8.84 -6.27 15.97
C ILE A 13 8.68 -7.65 16.64
N PRO A 14 8.86 -7.76 17.96
CA PRO A 14 8.68 -9.01 18.70
C PRO A 14 7.24 -9.54 18.60
N ASP A 15 7.05 -10.86 18.68
CA ASP A 15 5.73 -11.50 18.59
C ASP A 15 4.73 -10.95 19.62
N SER A 16 5.20 -10.60 20.83
CA SER A 16 4.36 -10.02 21.89
C SER A 16 3.85 -8.60 21.60
N GLU A 17 4.50 -7.89 20.68
CA GLU A 17 4.12 -6.53 20.27
C GLU A 17 3.23 -6.57 19.00
N ARG A 18 2.93 -7.76 18.43
CA ARG A 18 2.08 -7.91 17.23
C ARG A 18 0.62 -8.06 17.63
N HIS A 19 -0.13 -6.96 17.55
CA HIS A 19 -1.53 -6.90 17.96
C HIS A 19 -2.52 -6.63 16.81
N GLY A 20 -2.06 -6.59 15.56
CA GLY A 20 -2.91 -6.34 14.39
C GLY A 20 -3.72 -7.57 13.96
N SER A 21 -4.95 -7.34 13.51
CA SER A 21 -5.84 -8.34 12.93
C SER A 21 -6.09 -8.08 11.44
N PRO A 22 -6.49 -9.11 10.65
CA PRO A 22 -6.86 -8.90 9.24
C PRO A 22 -8.00 -7.90 9.03
N ARG A 23 -8.87 -7.71 10.04
CA ARG A 23 -9.98 -6.75 9.96
C ARG A 23 -9.50 -5.30 10.03
N ASP A 24 -8.42 -5.05 10.76
CA ASP A 24 -7.83 -3.71 10.91
C ASP A 24 -7.26 -3.18 9.58
N GLN A 25 -6.96 -4.09 8.65
CA GLN A 25 -6.55 -3.74 7.28
C GLN A 25 -7.66 -2.98 6.54
N PHE A 26 -8.94 -3.32 6.75
CA PHE A 26 -10.03 -2.61 6.07
C PHE A 26 -10.00 -1.12 6.40
N THR A 27 -9.93 -0.77 7.69
CA THR A 27 -9.90 0.63 8.12
C THR A 27 -8.63 1.36 7.65
N LEU A 28 -7.48 0.67 7.66
CA LEU A 28 -6.21 1.21 7.18
C LEU A 28 -6.28 1.56 5.69
N TRP A 29 -6.71 0.60 4.86
CA TRP A 29 -6.77 0.78 3.41
C TRP A 29 -7.91 1.68 2.98
N PHE A 30 -9.06 1.61 3.63
CA PHE A 30 -10.16 2.53 3.36
C PHE A 30 -9.72 3.96 3.62
N GLY A 31 -9.14 4.25 4.79
CA GLY A 31 -8.62 5.58 5.12
C GLY A 31 -7.54 6.05 4.14
N ALA A 32 -6.61 5.17 3.76
CA ALA A 32 -5.55 5.49 2.80
C ALA A 32 -6.08 5.77 1.37
N ASN A 33 -7.22 5.20 0.98
CA ASN A 33 -7.81 5.38 -0.34
C ASN A 33 -8.93 6.43 -0.37
N MET A 34 -9.36 6.96 0.77
CA MET A 34 -10.29 8.10 0.86
C MET A 34 -9.59 9.40 0.45
N GLN A 35 -9.25 9.50 -0.83
CA GLN A 35 -8.58 10.67 -1.42
C GLN A 35 -9.16 11.00 -2.80
N ILE A 36 -9.02 12.27 -3.20
CA ILE A 36 -9.55 12.80 -4.47
C ILE A 36 -8.97 12.04 -5.67
N THR A 37 -7.68 11.70 -5.62
CA THR A 37 -7.01 10.91 -6.67
C THR A 37 -7.76 9.63 -7.00
N ALA A 38 -8.22 8.87 -5.99
CA ALA A 38 -8.95 7.62 -6.22
C ALA A 38 -10.33 7.87 -6.86
N ILE A 39 -10.99 8.98 -6.52
CA ILE A 39 -12.27 9.37 -7.12
C ILE A 39 -12.08 9.74 -8.59
N VAL A 40 -11.06 10.54 -8.90
CA VAL A 40 -10.75 10.98 -10.27
C VAL A 40 -10.36 9.79 -11.14
N ASP A 41 -9.50 8.89 -10.66
CA ASP A 41 -9.12 7.66 -11.37
C ASP A 41 -10.35 6.78 -11.68
N GLY A 42 -11.28 6.65 -10.73
CA GLY A 42 -12.53 5.93 -10.97
C GLY A 42 -13.42 6.61 -12.01
N ALA A 43 -13.52 7.95 -11.97
CA ALA A 43 -14.31 8.73 -12.92
C ALA A 43 -13.75 8.65 -14.35
N LEU A 44 -12.44 8.46 -14.52
CA LEU A 44 -11.82 8.30 -15.84
C LEU A 44 -12.40 7.14 -16.64
N ALA A 45 -12.86 6.07 -16.00
CA ALA A 45 -13.51 4.96 -16.70
C ALA A 45 -14.76 5.45 -17.48
N VAL A 46 -15.56 6.32 -16.88
CA VAL A 46 -16.75 6.90 -17.52
C VAL A 46 -16.36 7.96 -18.55
N VAL A 47 -15.34 8.78 -18.26
CA VAL A 47 -14.79 9.76 -19.21
C VAL A 47 -14.29 9.08 -20.49
N PHE A 48 -13.73 7.87 -20.38
CA PHE A 48 -13.31 7.06 -21.52
C PHE A 48 -14.45 6.25 -22.18
N GLY A 49 -15.70 6.51 -21.80
CA GLY A 49 -16.88 6.00 -22.49
C GLY A 49 -17.52 4.75 -21.90
N ALA A 50 -17.08 4.29 -20.71
CA ALA A 50 -17.80 3.24 -20.00
C ALA A 50 -19.12 3.78 -19.42
N ASP A 51 -20.19 3.01 -19.53
CA ASP A 51 -21.38 3.25 -18.72
C ASP A 51 -21.05 3.10 -17.23
N ALA A 52 -21.71 3.89 -16.37
CA ALA A 52 -21.37 3.99 -14.95
C ALA A 52 -21.49 2.65 -14.21
N LEU A 53 -22.50 1.83 -14.52
CA LEU A 53 -22.67 0.53 -13.87
C LEU A 53 -21.54 -0.42 -14.26
N TRP A 54 -21.19 -0.44 -15.55
CA TRP A 54 -20.11 -1.27 -16.07
C TRP A 54 -18.73 -0.79 -15.61
N ALA A 55 -18.54 0.52 -15.43
CA ALA A 55 -17.35 1.09 -14.83
C ALA A 55 -17.16 0.58 -13.39
N ILE A 56 -18.21 0.59 -12.56
CA ILE A 56 -18.14 0.08 -11.18
C ILE A 56 -17.75 -1.40 -11.16
N LEU A 57 -18.40 -2.23 -11.98
CA LEU A 57 -18.09 -3.66 -12.05
C LEU A 57 -16.67 -3.92 -12.56
N GLY A 58 -16.26 -3.21 -13.62
CA GLY A 58 -14.92 -3.31 -14.19
C GLY A 58 -13.84 -2.89 -13.20
N LEU A 59 -14.04 -1.78 -12.50
CA LEU A 59 -13.13 -1.30 -11.45
C LEU A 59 -13.07 -2.29 -10.28
N LEU A 60 -14.21 -2.86 -9.86
CA LEU A 60 -14.23 -3.86 -8.79
C LEU A 60 -13.40 -5.10 -9.19
N ILE A 61 -13.61 -5.63 -10.39
CA ILE A 61 -12.87 -6.79 -10.90
C ILE A 61 -11.38 -6.46 -11.02
N GLY A 62 -11.03 -5.29 -11.57
CA GLY A 62 -9.66 -4.83 -11.71
C GLY A 62 -8.96 -4.69 -10.35
N ASN A 63 -9.64 -4.11 -9.36
CA ASN A 63 -9.10 -3.96 -8.00
C ASN A 63 -8.91 -5.32 -7.32
N ILE A 64 -9.85 -6.26 -7.48
CA ILE A 64 -9.68 -7.63 -6.95
C ILE A 64 -8.49 -8.30 -7.63
N ALA A 65 -8.41 -8.26 -8.96
CA ALA A 65 -7.34 -8.90 -9.72
C ALA A 65 -5.96 -8.33 -9.37
N GLY A 66 -5.81 -7.00 -9.36
CA GLY A 66 -4.56 -6.33 -8.98
C GLY A 66 -4.23 -6.50 -7.50
N GLY A 67 -5.25 -6.51 -6.65
CA GLY A 67 -5.12 -6.66 -5.20
C GLY A 67 -4.61 -8.03 -4.75
N ILE A 68 -4.75 -9.09 -5.56
CA ILE A 68 -4.27 -10.45 -5.21
C ILE A 68 -2.77 -10.46 -4.92
N VAL A 69 -1.96 -9.82 -5.77
CA VAL A 69 -0.50 -9.80 -5.59
C VAL A 69 -0.13 -9.08 -4.30
N MET A 70 -0.80 -7.95 -4.03
CA MET A 70 -0.61 -7.19 -2.80
C MET A 70 -1.06 -7.99 -1.56
N ALA A 71 -2.20 -8.69 -1.64
CA ALA A 71 -2.71 -9.52 -0.56
C ALA A 71 -1.72 -10.63 -0.19
N LEU A 72 -1.15 -11.32 -1.18
CA LEU A 72 -0.13 -12.35 -0.95
C LEU A 72 1.13 -11.78 -0.28
N HIS A 73 1.57 -10.58 -0.67
CA HIS A 73 2.72 -9.92 -0.06
C HIS A 73 2.43 -9.41 1.35
N SER A 74 1.22 -8.90 1.60
CA SER A 74 0.81 -8.37 2.91
C SER A 74 0.89 -9.42 4.03
N ALA A 75 0.69 -10.70 3.69
CA ALA A 75 0.80 -11.81 4.62
C ALA A 75 2.24 -12.07 5.12
N GLN A 76 3.26 -11.54 4.43
CA GLN A 76 4.66 -11.73 4.81
C GLN A 76 5.06 -10.84 5.99
N GLY A 77 4.52 -9.61 6.08
CA GLY A 77 4.85 -8.64 7.12
C GLY A 77 4.68 -9.16 8.55
N PRO A 78 3.51 -9.71 8.93
CA PRO A 78 3.27 -10.25 10.26
C PRO A 78 4.16 -11.43 10.66
N ARG A 79 4.71 -12.17 9.68
CA ARG A 79 5.60 -13.32 9.93
C ARG A 79 7.04 -12.90 10.12
N MET A 80 7.52 -11.95 9.31
CA MET A 80 8.92 -11.53 9.36
C MET A 80 9.18 -10.46 10.42
N GLY A 81 8.18 -9.62 10.73
CA GLY A 81 8.31 -8.55 11.73
C GLY A 81 9.33 -7.46 11.35
N ILE A 82 9.79 -7.41 10.09
CA ILE A 82 10.75 -6.42 9.58
C ILE A 82 10.11 -5.56 8.49
N PRO A 83 10.59 -4.31 8.30
CA PRO A 83 10.12 -3.46 7.21
C PRO A 83 10.38 -4.08 5.83
N GLN A 84 9.47 -3.84 4.87
CA GLN A 84 9.56 -4.35 3.49
C GLN A 84 10.88 -3.96 2.80
N MET A 85 11.42 -2.77 3.10
CA MET A 85 12.69 -2.32 2.53
C MET A 85 13.90 -3.09 3.06
N ILE A 86 13.81 -3.67 4.26
CA ILE A 86 14.85 -4.55 4.80
C ILE A 86 14.69 -5.95 4.22
N SER A 87 13.46 -6.46 4.08
CA SER A 87 13.23 -7.79 3.50
C SER A 87 13.64 -7.90 2.04
N SER A 88 13.59 -6.81 1.26
CA SER A 88 14.05 -6.80 -0.14
C SER A 88 15.55 -7.13 -0.28
N ARG A 89 16.36 -6.87 0.76
CA ARG A 89 17.79 -7.22 0.77
C ARG A 89 18.03 -8.73 0.65
N ALA A 90 17.09 -9.57 1.06
CA ALA A 90 17.21 -11.02 0.92
C ALA A 90 17.18 -11.45 -0.56
N GLN A 91 16.47 -10.72 -1.43
CA GLN A 91 16.34 -11.04 -2.85
C GLN A 91 17.39 -10.32 -3.71
N PHE A 92 17.69 -9.06 -3.37
CA PHE A 92 18.53 -8.19 -4.20
C PHE A 92 19.93 -7.95 -3.60
N GLY A 93 20.21 -8.43 -2.39
CA GLY A 93 21.41 -8.06 -1.64
C GLY A 93 21.35 -6.64 -1.08
N VAL A 94 22.37 -6.25 -0.31
CA VAL A 94 22.43 -4.94 0.37
C VAL A 94 22.44 -3.79 -0.64
N TYR A 95 23.28 -3.88 -1.68
CA TYR A 95 23.39 -2.85 -2.70
C TYR A 95 22.30 -2.95 -3.77
N GLY A 96 21.86 -4.16 -4.15
CA GLY A 96 20.80 -4.30 -5.15
C GLY A 96 19.44 -3.83 -4.64
N ALA A 97 19.21 -3.83 -3.32
CA ALA A 97 18.02 -3.24 -2.72
C ALA A 97 17.87 -1.72 -2.96
N CYS A 98 18.93 -1.03 -3.42
CA CYS A 98 18.85 0.36 -3.86
C CYS A 98 17.92 0.53 -5.08
N LEU A 99 17.83 -0.46 -5.97
CA LEU A 99 16.96 -0.39 -7.14
C LEU A 99 15.47 -0.27 -6.77
N PRO A 100 14.87 -1.22 -6.01
CA PRO A 100 13.48 -1.07 -5.59
C PRO A 100 13.26 0.15 -4.69
N LEU A 101 14.26 0.57 -3.90
CA LEU A 101 14.18 1.79 -3.10
C LEU A 101 13.99 3.03 -3.96
N ILE A 102 14.80 3.21 -5.02
CA ILE A 102 14.69 4.35 -5.93
C ILE A 102 13.31 4.34 -6.62
N LEU A 103 12.86 3.18 -7.09
CA LEU A 103 11.56 3.04 -7.74
C LEU A 103 10.40 3.42 -6.80
N VAL A 104 10.46 2.97 -5.53
CA VAL A 104 9.46 3.31 -4.51
C VAL A 104 9.48 4.81 -4.19
N VAL A 105 10.65 5.43 -4.08
CA VAL A 105 10.75 6.89 -3.86
C VAL A 105 10.11 7.66 -5.01
N LEU A 106 10.42 7.29 -6.26
CA LEU A 106 9.82 7.92 -7.44
C LEU A 106 8.30 7.72 -7.48
N MET A 107 7.82 6.52 -7.16
CA MET A 107 6.39 6.22 -7.08
C MET A 107 5.69 7.11 -6.04
N TYR A 108 6.24 7.21 -4.82
CA TYR A 108 5.64 8.04 -3.77
C TYR A 108 5.70 9.53 -4.07
N LEU A 109 6.75 10.02 -4.76
CA LEU A 109 6.79 11.40 -5.24
C LEU A 109 5.66 11.68 -6.22
N GLY A 110 5.42 10.77 -7.18
CA GLY A 110 4.30 10.89 -8.12
C GLY A 110 2.95 10.87 -7.39
N PHE A 111 2.76 9.91 -6.49
CA PHE A 111 1.53 9.80 -5.69
C PHE A 111 1.26 11.07 -4.86
N ALA A 112 2.28 11.59 -4.17
CA ALA A 112 2.18 12.82 -3.39
C ALA A 112 1.88 14.03 -4.29
N ALA A 113 2.56 14.15 -5.43
CA ALA A 113 2.32 15.22 -6.39
C ALA A 113 0.86 15.21 -6.89
N THR A 114 0.32 14.05 -7.28
CA THR A 114 -1.07 13.94 -7.70
C THR A 114 -2.04 14.34 -6.59
N GLY A 115 -1.78 13.89 -5.35
CA GLY A 115 -2.59 14.29 -4.19
C GLY A 115 -2.52 15.78 -3.82
N THR A 116 -1.51 16.51 -4.30
CA THR A 116 -1.40 17.98 -4.11
C THR A 116 -2.02 18.80 -5.24
N VAL A 117 -2.09 18.24 -6.46
CA VAL A 117 -2.60 18.93 -7.64
C VAL A 117 -4.13 18.83 -7.76
N LEU A 118 -4.70 17.72 -7.30
CA LEU A 118 -6.15 17.46 -7.25
C LEU A 118 -6.77 17.98 -5.96
#